data_AF-A0A418RAB7-F1
#
_entry.id   AF-A0A418RAB7-F1
#
_cell.length_a   1.000
_cell.length_b   1.000
_cell.length_c   1.000
_cell.angle_alpha   90.00
_cell.angle_beta   90.00
_cell.angle_gamma   90.00
#
_symmetry.space_group_name_H-M   'P 1'
#
loop_
_entity.id
_entity.type
_entity.pdbx_description
1 polymer ?
#
loop_
_entity_poly.entity_id
_entity_poly.type
_entity_poly.pdbx_seq_one_letter_code
_entity_poly.pdbx_strand_id
1 'polypeptide(L)'
;MHLIRLPSAGFACWSPLLAGALLLSACSGNGGSEAATALPLPTGHYEGPISYQGTELRVALELRETRPGQLTAAVSFPQVPGLEFDAATARYRAPQLVLEQHPDQAGSITIQAVREGDFLRGVLSWDSVQADFVWVRRGEAAAPGYRETTLAVGTQRLRLLLPDDTLARHPALALLMPPAATAAAARRATYLARHGIAALLVPVAAPAAGPPDSLAWQGAVAALAGLRRQAAVDSGRVGYWGRGPGCQQVAGAAGQRPHPSFVVLEAAPVATREAAQPYQVLNRLRIPALAYYAGLDTTVQAAVSARRLRPALGYRRGTEIRTIPQATAGFLRPARTGPDGQWQWPQPAPEYWTGLVDWLKER
;
A
#
# COMPACT_ATOMS: atom_id res chain seq x y z
N MET A 1 -24.52 12.62 64.82
CA MET A 1 -25.53 12.38 65.88
C MET A 1 -26.41 11.24 65.40
N HIS A 2 -26.52 10.15 66.18
CA HIS A 2 -27.29 8.90 65.95
C HIS A 2 -26.84 8.05 64.73
N LEU A 3 -26.03 6.98 64.85
CA LEU A 3 -26.15 5.74 65.64
C LEU A 3 -27.54 5.12 65.53
N ILE A 4 -27.65 3.93 64.92
CA ILE A 4 -28.25 2.73 65.53
C ILE A 4 -27.71 1.48 64.81
N ARG A 5 -27.44 0.49 65.64
CA ARG A 5 -26.72 -0.77 65.44
C ARG A 5 -27.73 -1.90 65.72
N LEU A 6 -27.49 -3.05 65.09
CA LEU A 6 -27.75 -4.42 65.62
C LEU A 6 -29.22 -4.91 65.65
N PRO A 7 -29.48 -6.19 65.97
CA PRO A 7 -29.09 -7.41 65.24
C PRO A 7 -30.22 -8.49 65.32
N SER A 8 -29.85 -9.78 65.21
CA SER A 8 -30.50 -10.97 65.82
C SER A 8 -31.83 -11.42 65.22
N ALA A 9 -32.25 -12.69 65.23
CA ALA A 9 -31.68 -14.01 65.52
C ALA A 9 -32.83 -15.01 65.26
N GLY A 10 -32.54 -16.31 65.18
CA GLY A 10 -33.54 -17.37 65.35
C GLY A 10 -33.28 -18.57 64.46
N PHE A 11 -32.73 -19.68 64.96
CA PHE A 11 -33.42 -20.79 65.66
C PHE A 11 -34.44 -21.50 64.73
N ALA A 12 -34.55 -22.82 64.58
CA ALA A 12 -34.04 -24.00 65.29
C ALA A 12 -34.43 -25.28 64.51
N CYS A 13 -34.07 -26.44 65.08
CA CYS A 13 -34.62 -27.80 64.92
C CYS A 13 -34.21 -28.62 63.69
N TRP A 14 -33.41 -29.70 63.82
CA TRP A 14 -33.68 -31.05 64.40
C TRP A 14 -34.34 -32.04 63.41
N SER A 15 -33.48 -32.90 62.81
CA SER A 15 -33.57 -34.38 62.65
C SER A 15 -34.75 -35.03 61.86
N PRO A 16 -34.67 -36.31 61.41
CA PRO A 16 -33.56 -37.19 61.04
C PRO A 16 -33.78 -37.97 59.70
N LEU A 17 -32.78 -38.80 59.32
CA LEU A 17 -32.87 -40.09 58.59
C LEU A 17 -33.77 -40.22 57.35
N LEU A 18 -33.15 -40.45 56.18
CA LEU A 18 -33.65 -41.40 55.19
C LEU A 18 -32.50 -41.97 54.37
N ALA A 19 -32.31 -43.29 54.51
CA ALA A 19 -31.45 -44.10 53.66
C ALA A 19 -31.99 -44.12 52.23
N GLY A 20 -31.12 -43.86 51.26
CA GLY A 20 -31.45 -43.92 49.84
C GLY A 20 -30.21 -44.31 49.04
N ALA A 21 -30.05 -45.62 48.83
CA ALA A 21 -29.14 -46.15 47.84
C ALA A 21 -29.60 -45.70 46.44
N LEU A 22 -28.84 -44.80 45.81
CA LEU A 22 -29.03 -44.42 44.42
C LEU A 22 -27.68 -44.49 43.69
N LEU A 23 -27.57 -45.59 42.95
CA LEU A 23 -26.86 -45.78 41.68
C LEU A 23 -26.13 -44.53 41.17
N LEU A 24 -24.82 -44.52 41.33
CA LEU A 24 -23.90 -43.66 40.59
C LEU A 24 -23.92 -44.09 39.12
N SER A 25 -24.92 -43.63 38.37
CA SER A 25 -24.80 -43.45 36.92
C SER A 25 -23.78 -42.33 36.71
N ALA A 26 -22.51 -42.73 36.58
CA ALA A 26 -21.46 -41.89 36.05
C ALA A 26 -21.79 -41.58 34.58
N CYS A 27 -22.62 -40.56 34.37
CA CYS A 27 -22.65 -39.85 33.12
C CYS A 27 -21.28 -39.20 32.96
N SER A 28 -20.40 -39.86 32.21
CA SER A 28 -19.22 -39.26 31.61
C SER A 28 -19.70 -38.15 30.70
N GLY A 29 -19.95 -36.98 31.27
CA GLY A 29 -20.04 -35.74 30.54
C GLY A 29 -18.67 -35.48 29.98
N ASN A 30 -18.42 -35.95 28.75
CA ASN A 30 -17.45 -35.33 27.86
C ASN A 30 -17.94 -33.91 27.55
N GLY A 31 -17.92 -33.04 28.56
CA GLY A 31 -17.89 -31.59 28.43
C GLY A 31 -16.47 -31.14 28.11
N GLY A 32 -15.76 -31.93 27.29
CA GLY A 32 -14.63 -31.45 26.54
C GLY A 32 -15.20 -30.40 25.62
N SER A 33 -15.14 -29.15 26.08
CA SER A 33 -15.20 -27.96 25.24
C SER A 33 -14.46 -28.32 23.96
N GLU A 34 -15.22 -28.50 22.86
CA GLU A 34 -14.70 -28.39 21.52
C GLU A 34 -14.16 -26.96 21.43
N ALA A 35 -12.96 -26.75 21.97
CA ALA A 35 -12.03 -25.81 21.39
C ALA A 35 -11.81 -26.35 19.98
N ALA A 36 -12.74 -26.01 19.08
CA ALA A 36 -12.64 -26.24 17.66
C ALA A 36 -11.19 -25.89 17.31
N THR A 37 -10.39 -26.90 17.02
CA THR A 37 -8.96 -26.77 16.85
C THR A 37 -8.78 -25.81 15.69
N ALA A 38 -8.59 -24.52 16.00
CA ALA A 38 -8.62 -23.47 15.00
C ALA A 38 -7.51 -23.82 14.01
N LEU A 39 -7.89 -24.13 12.76
CA LEU A 39 -6.91 -24.47 11.74
C LEU A 39 -5.87 -23.34 11.73
N PRO A 40 -4.56 -23.68 11.73
CA PRO A 40 -3.52 -22.66 11.77
C PRO A 40 -3.70 -21.71 10.59
N LEU A 41 -3.19 -20.48 10.70
CA LEU A 41 -3.24 -19.54 9.57
C LEU A 41 -2.59 -20.17 8.32
N PRO A 42 -3.12 -19.90 7.12
CA PRO A 42 -2.58 -20.44 5.86
C PRO A 42 -1.30 -19.71 5.46
N THR A 43 -0.24 -19.75 6.25
CA THR A 43 1.02 -19.07 5.95
C THR A 43 1.88 -19.87 4.96
N GLY A 44 2.60 -19.16 4.09
CA GLY A 44 3.50 -19.75 3.11
C GLY A 44 3.46 -19.06 1.75
N HIS A 45 4.28 -19.58 0.84
CA HIS A 45 4.27 -19.23 -0.57
C HIS A 45 3.29 -20.16 -1.29
N TYR A 46 2.31 -19.58 -1.99
CA TYR A 46 1.34 -20.28 -2.83
C TYR A 46 1.52 -19.84 -4.27
N GLU A 47 1.45 -20.78 -5.21
CA GLU A 47 1.54 -20.48 -6.64
C GLU A 47 0.50 -21.25 -7.44
N GLY A 48 0.09 -20.67 -8.56
CA GLY A 48 -0.67 -21.35 -9.59
C GLY A 48 -1.21 -20.39 -10.65
N PRO A 49 -1.79 -20.93 -11.74
CA PRO A 49 -2.39 -20.10 -12.77
C PRO A 49 -3.78 -19.57 -12.35
N ILE A 50 -4.15 -18.45 -12.95
CA ILE A 50 -5.55 -18.07 -13.20
C ILE A 50 -5.78 -18.17 -14.71
N SER A 51 -6.98 -18.57 -15.12
CA SER A 51 -7.31 -18.72 -16.55
C SER A 51 -8.57 -17.93 -16.89
N TYR A 52 -8.53 -17.16 -17.97
CA TYR A 52 -9.69 -16.43 -18.49
C TYR A 52 -9.65 -16.37 -20.02
N GLN A 53 -10.77 -16.76 -20.65
CA GLN A 53 -10.93 -16.78 -22.11
C GLN A 53 -9.74 -17.41 -22.87
N GLY A 54 -9.26 -18.56 -22.40
CA GLY A 54 -8.17 -19.30 -23.03
C GLY A 54 -6.76 -18.72 -22.80
N THR A 55 -6.63 -17.69 -21.96
CA THR A 55 -5.33 -17.12 -21.57
C THR A 55 -5.04 -17.40 -20.11
N GLU A 56 -3.79 -17.75 -19.82
CA GLU A 56 -3.34 -18.05 -18.47
C GLU A 56 -2.39 -16.97 -17.95
N LEU A 57 -2.50 -16.68 -16.66
CA LEU A 57 -1.57 -15.80 -15.96
C LEU A 57 -1.13 -16.47 -14.66
N ARG A 58 0.18 -16.62 -14.45
CA ARG A 58 0.72 -17.15 -13.20
C ARG A 58 0.61 -16.13 -12.08
N VAL A 59 0.16 -16.59 -10.93
CA VAL A 59 0.03 -15.82 -9.70
C VAL A 59 0.87 -16.46 -8.61
N ALA A 60 1.57 -15.63 -7.84
CA ALA A 60 2.22 -16.01 -6.60
C ALA A 60 1.63 -15.20 -5.45
N LEU A 61 1.26 -15.89 -4.38
CA LEU A 61 0.69 -15.35 -3.17
C LEU A 61 1.60 -15.68 -1.99
N GLU A 62 2.02 -14.64 -1.28
CA GLU A 62 2.81 -14.73 -0.08
C GLU A 62 1.96 -14.41 1.15
N LEU A 63 1.67 -15.41 1.98
CA LEU A 63 0.90 -15.25 3.21
C LEU A 63 1.80 -15.31 4.44
N ARG A 64 1.80 -14.24 5.24
CA ARG A 64 2.64 -14.10 6.43
C ARG A 64 1.83 -13.70 7.64
N GLU A 65 2.16 -14.28 8.79
CA GLU A 65 1.65 -13.85 10.09
C GLU A 65 2.63 -12.81 10.68
N THR A 66 2.21 -11.55 10.76
CA THR A 66 3.07 -10.47 11.28
C THR A 66 2.97 -10.32 12.79
N ARG A 67 1.84 -10.72 13.36
CA ARG A 67 1.54 -10.80 14.79
C ARG A 67 0.59 -11.97 15.01
N PRO A 68 0.49 -12.55 16.22
CA PRO A 68 -0.46 -13.63 16.50
C PRO A 68 -1.87 -13.31 15.99
N GLY A 69 -2.37 -14.11 15.05
CA GLY A 69 -3.69 -13.95 14.42
C GLY A 69 -3.78 -12.87 13.32
N GLN A 70 -2.72 -12.11 13.06
CA GLN A 70 -2.70 -11.04 12.05
C GLN A 70 -2.01 -11.52 10.77
N LEU A 71 -2.83 -11.78 9.75
CA LEU A 71 -2.37 -12.18 8.42
C LEU A 71 -2.07 -10.95 7.55
N THR A 72 -1.02 -11.05 6.75
CA THR A 72 -0.71 -10.16 5.64
C THR A 72 -0.51 -10.97 4.38
N ALA A 73 -0.84 -10.36 3.24
CA ALA A 73 -0.77 -11.01 1.93
C ALA A 73 -0.06 -10.09 0.93
N ALA A 74 0.88 -10.63 0.17
CA ALA A 74 1.43 -9.98 -1.01
C ALA A 74 1.14 -10.86 -2.24
N VAL A 75 0.55 -10.26 -3.27
CA VAL A 75 0.22 -10.93 -4.53
C VAL A 75 1.12 -10.37 -5.61
N SER A 76 1.71 -11.25 -6.41
CA SER A 76 2.55 -10.89 -7.54
C SER A 76 2.20 -11.72 -8.77
N PHE A 77 2.47 -11.16 -9.94
CA PHE A 77 2.24 -11.80 -11.24
C PHE A 77 3.59 -11.88 -11.96
N PRO A 78 4.36 -12.98 -11.80
CA PRO A 78 5.75 -13.05 -12.27
C PRO A 78 5.94 -12.77 -13.77
N GLN A 79 4.92 -13.03 -14.59
CA GLN A 79 4.92 -12.77 -16.03
C GLN A 79 4.62 -11.31 -16.39
N VAL A 80 4.15 -10.51 -15.43
CA VAL A 80 3.77 -9.10 -15.62
C VAL A 80 4.47 -8.24 -14.56
N PRO A 81 5.78 -7.95 -14.73
CA PRO A 81 6.53 -7.14 -13.77
C PRO A 81 5.89 -5.78 -13.51
N GLY A 82 5.84 -5.37 -12.24
CA GLY A 82 5.19 -4.13 -11.79
C GLY A 82 3.68 -4.27 -11.53
N LEU A 83 3.11 -5.44 -11.81
CA LEU A 83 1.78 -5.82 -11.34
C LEU A 83 1.97 -6.64 -10.07
N GLU A 84 1.91 -5.96 -8.94
CA GLU A 84 2.03 -6.56 -7.61
C GLU A 84 1.31 -5.67 -6.60
N PHE A 85 0.80 -6.27 -5.53
CA PHE A 85 0.18 -5.51 -4.46
C PHE A 85 0.24 -6.24 -3.12
N ASP A 86 0.33 -5.47 -2.05
CA ASP A 86 0.03 -5.95 -0.71
C ASP A 86 -1.49 -5.77 -0.50
N ALA A 87 -2.16 -6.82 -0.01
CA ALA A 87 -3.59 -6.75 0.25
C ALA A 87 -3.87 -5.77 1.40
N ALA A 88 -4.76 -4.80 1.18
CA ALA A 88 -5.21 -3.90 2.25
C ALA A 88 -6.01 -4.66 3.31
N THR A 89 -6.71 -5.72 2.90
CA THR A 89 -7.42 -6.63 3.79
C THR A 89 -6.98 -8.05 3.52
N ALA A 90 -6.54 -8.77 4.56
CA ALA A 90 -6.31 -10.21 4.53
C ALA A 90 -7.01 -10.84 5.74
N ARG A 91 -8.11 -11.55 5.48
CA ARG A 91 -8.94 -12.15 6.53
C ARG A 91 -9.00 -13.66 6.32
N TYR A 92 -8.74 -14.41 7.38
CA TYR A 92 -8.91 -15.85 7.38
C TYR A 92 -9.90 -16.24 8.47
N ARG A 93 -11.02 -16.83 8.06
CA ARG A 93 -11.98 -17.48 8.94
C ARG A 93 -12.13 -18.90 8.43
N ALA A 94 -11.40 -19.81 9.07
CA ALA A 94 -11.26 -21.19 8.60
C ALA A 94 -12.59 -21.79 8.13
N PRO A 95 -12.65 -22.39 6.91
CA PRO A 95 -11.55 -22.58 5.95
C PRO A 95 -11.38 -21.43 4.93
N GLN A 96 -12.10 -20.31 5.08
CA GLN A 96 -12.19 -19.25 4.08
C GLN A 96 -11.10 -18.18 4.25
N LEU A 97 -10.47 -17.82 3.13
CA LEU A 97 -9.53 -16.71 2.98
C LEU A 97 -10.14 -15.65 2.07
N VAL A 98 -10.12 -14.39 2.51
CA VAL A 98 -10.51 -13.23 1.70
C VAL A 98 -9.37 -12.23 1.68
N LEU A 99 -8.93 -11.89 0.47
CA LEU A 99 -7.93 -10.85 0.22
C LEU A 99 -8.54 -9.76 -0.64
N GLU A 100 -8.32 -8.50 -0.27
CA GLU A 100 -8.75 -7.35 -1.06
C GLU A 100 -7.58 -6.39 -1.25
N GLN A 101 -7.30 -6.02 -2.49
CA GLN A 101 -6.29 -5.02 -2.80
C GLN A 101 -6.69 -3.67 -2.19
N HIS A 102 -7.90 -3.19 -2.48
CA HIS A 102 -8.54 -2.02 -1.89
C HIS A 102 -10.04 -2.25 -1.71
N PRO A 103 -10.57 -2.17 -0.47
CA PRO A 103 -12.00 -2.16 -0.26
C PRO A 103 -12.63 -0.98 -1.01
N ASP A 104 -13.78 -1.22 -1.64
CA ASP A 104 -14.65 -0.20 -2.25
C ASP A 104 -14.03 0.64 -3.39
N GLN A 105 -12.90 0.22 -3.96
CA GLN A 105 -12.29 0.88 -5.11
C GLN A 105 -12.62 0.14 -6.42
N ALA A 106 -13.15 0.87 -7.41
CA ALA A 106 -13.33 0.33 -8.76
C ALA A 106 -11.98 -0.16 -9.34
N GLY A 107 -12.00 -1.36 -9.92
CA GLY A 107 -10.82 -2.05 -10.45
C GLY A 107 -9.84 -2.60 -9.41
N SER A 108 -10.29 -2.71 -8.16
CA SER A 108 -9.61 -3.49 -7.13
C SER A 108 -9.64 -4.99 -7.44
N ILE A 109 -8.58 -5.69 -7.05
CA ILE A 109 -8.50 -7.15 -7.10
C ILE A 109 -9.01 -7.73 -5.79
N THR A 110 -9.92 -8.70 -5.88
CA THR A 110 -10.45 -9.47 -4.75
C THR A 110 -10.19 -10.96 -4.98
N ILE A 111 -9.69 -11.64 -3.95
CA ILE A 111 -9.45 -13.09 -3.96
C ILE A 111 -10.28 -13.70 -2.84
N GLN A 112 -11.15 -14.64 -3.20
CA GLN A 112 -11.89 -15.46 -2.25
C GLN A 112 -11.48 -16.90 -2.44
N ALA A 113 -10.99 -17.55 -1.38
CA ALA A 113 -10.49 -18.91 -1.44
C ALA A 113 -10.96 -19.76 -0.27
N VAL A 114 -11.06 -21.06 -0.51
CA VAL A 114 -11.20 -22.11 0.51
C VAL A 114 -9.86 -22.83 0.62
N ARG A 115 -9.38 -23.02 1.84
CA ARG A 115 -8.18 -23.79 2.12
C ARG A 115 -8.53 -25.27 2.28
N GLU A 116 -7.84 -26.11 1.51
CA GLU A 116 -7.92 -27.57 1.55
C GLU A 116 -6.49 -28.14 1.69
N GLY A 117 -6.04 -28.35 2.93
CA GLY A 117 -4.66 -28.75 3.21
C GLY A 117 -3.64 -27.70 2.75
N ASP A 118 -2.84 -28.07 1.76
CA ASP A 118 -1.83 -27.21 1.10
C ASP A 118 -2.36 -26.52 -0.17
N PHE A 119 -3.65 -26.65 -0.46
CA PHE A 119 -4.29 -26.01 -1.61
C PHE A 119 -5.14 -24.81 -1.17
N LEU A 120 -5.17 -23.79 -2.02
CA LEU A 120 -6.16 -22.72 -2.01
C LEU A 120 -6.96 -22.81 -3.31
N ARG A 121 -8.27 -23.00 -3.21
CA ARG A 121 -9.17 -23.02 -4.36
C ARG A 121 -10.17 -21.88 -4.26
N GLY A 122 -10.39 -21.16 -5.35
CA GLY A 122 -11.31 -20.05 -5.29
C GLY A 122 -11.42 -19.24 -6.57
N VAL A 123 -11.87 -18.00 -6.40
CA VAL A 123 -12.12 -17.04 -7.48
C VAL A 123 -11.30 -15.79 -7.24
N LEU A 124 -10.59 -15.37 -8.28
CA LEU A 124 -9.99 -14.04 -8.38
C LEU A 124 -10.93 -13.16 -9.21
N SER A 125 -11.36 -12.05 -8.62
CA SER A 125 -12.13 -11.01 -9.30
C SER A 125 -11.24 -9.81 -9.57
N TRP A 126 -11.24 -9.33 -10.81
CA TRP A 126 -10.48 -8.17 -11.24
C TRP A 126 -11.28 -7.40 -12.29
N ASP A 127 -11.74 -6.19 -11.96
CA ASP A 127 -12.70 -5.44 -12.78
C ASP A 127 -13.97 -6.29 -13.02
N SER A 128 -14.31 -6.58 -14.28
CA SER A 128 -15.40 -7.46 -14.69
C SER A 128 -14.96 -8.91 -14.92
N VAL A 129 -13.68 -9.23 -14.71
CA VAL A 129 -13.13 -10.56 -14.89
C VAL A 129 -13.29 -11.36 -13.61
N GLN A 130 -13.77 -12.59 -13.76
CA GLN A 130 -13.71 -13.63 -12.74
C GLN A 130 -12.93 -14.81 -13.30
N ALA A 131 -11.91 -15.24 -12.57
CA ALA A 131 -11.07 -16.37 -12.93
C ALA A 131 -10.98 -17.34 -11.76
N ASP A 132 -11.36 -18.59 -12.01
CA ASP A 132 -11.17 -19.68 -11.05
C ASP A 132 -9.68 -20.02 -10.93
N PHE A 133 -9.29 -20.50 -9.75
CA PHE A 133 -7.93 -20.97 -9.52
C PHE A 133 -7.84 -22.12 -8.54
N VAL A 134 -6.71 -22.82 -8.65
CA VAL A 134 -6.19 -23.74 -7.64
C VAL A 134 -4.70 -23.42 -7.47
N TRP A 135 -4.33 -22.92 -6.29
CA TRP A 135 -2.95 -22.59 -5.93
C TRP A 135 -2.41 -23.58 -4.91
N VAL A 136 -1.15 -23.94 -5.06
CA VAL A 136 -0.48 -24.95 -4.23
C VAL A 136 0.56 -24.27 -3.36
N ARG A 137 0.64 -24.66 -2.09
CA ARG A 137 1.71 -24.24 -1.19
C ARG A 137 3.04 -24.85 -1.63
N ARG A 138 4.06 -24.02 -1.79
CA ARG A 138 5.41 -24.40 -2.26
C ARG A 138 6.51 -24.16 -1.25
N GLY A 139 6.16 -23.69 -0.06
CA GLY A 139 7.12 -23.51 1.03
C GLY A 139 6.78 -22.33 1.92
N GLU A 140 7.80 -21.82 2.58
CA GLU A 140 7.71 -20.60 3.38
C GLU A 140 7.51 -19.37 2.49
N ALA A 141 6.87 -18.35 3.04
CA ALA A 141 6.67 -17.11 2.32
C ALA A 141 8.01 -16.40 2.12
N ALA A 142 8.29 -15.91 0.90
CA ALA A 142 9.53 -15.22 0.59
C ALA A 142 9.74 -13.98 1.47
N ALA A 143 10.96 -13.45 1.59
CA ALA A 143 11.14 -12.14 2.22
C ALA A 143 10.47 -11.04 1.36
N PRO A 144 9.93 -9.97 1.95
CA PRO A 144 9.24 -8.90 1.21
C PRO A 144 10.16 -8.05 0.30
N GLY A 145 11.48 -8.22 0.42
CA GLY A 145 12.50 -7.45 -0.34
C GLY A 145 12.77 -6.05 0.20
N TYR A 146 12.23 -5.73 1.38
CA TYR A 146 12.46 -4.47 2.09
C TYR A 146 12.24 -4.66 3.59
N ARG A 147 12.80 -3.75 4.38
CA ARG A 147 12.54 -3.64 5.82
C ARG A 147 11.72 -2.38 6.11
N GLU A 148 10.78 -2.50 7.03
CA GLU A 148 9.98 -1.38 7.51
C GLU A 148 10.52 -0.87 8.84
N THR A 149 10.63 0.46 8.96
CA THR A 149 11.01 1.13 10.20
C THR A 149 10.23 2.44 10.37
N THR A 150 10.46 3.14 11.47
CA THR A 150 9.85 4.45 11.74
C THR A 150 10.92 5.53 11.80
N LEU A 151 10.66 6.65 11.12
CA LEU A 151 11.47 7.86 11.19
C LEU A 151 10.78 8.89 12.08
N ALA A 152 11.46 9.35 13.12
CA ALA A 152 10.99 10.47 13.92
C ALA A 152 11.23 11.80 13.18
N VAL A 153 10.16 12.55 12.95
CA VAL A 153 10.17 13.87 12.31
C VAL A 153 9.37 14.84 13.16
N GLY A 154 10.05 15.65 13.96
CA GLY A 154 9.39 16.47 14.98
C GLY A 154 8.65 15.58 15.98
N THR A 155 7.34 15.79 16.11
CA THR A 155 6.46 14.97 16.97
C THR A 155 5.85 13.76 16.24
N GLN A 156 6.06 13.63 14.93
CA GLN A 156 5.49 12.57 14.12
C GLN A 156 6.44 11.37 14.00
N ARG A 157 5.86 10.17 13.93
CA ARG A 157 6.57 8.93 13.56
C ARG A 157 6.08 8.50 12.20
N LEU A 158 6.94 8.62 11.20
CA LEU A 158 6.61 8.36 9.80
C LEU A 158 7.11 6.98 9.38
N ARG A 159 6.33 6.29 8.52
CA ARG A 159 6.66 4.96 8.02
C ARG A 159 7.75 5.07 6.94
N LEU A 160 8.87 4.41 7.15
CA LEU A 160 10.04 4.37 6.26
C LEU A 160 10.27 2.94 5.78
N LEU A 161 10.29 2.74 4.47
CA LEU A 161 10.65 1.48 3.83
C LEU A 161 12.09 1.62 3.30
N LEU A 162 12.95 0.70 3.70
CA LEU A 162 14.34 0.62 3.24
C LEU A 162 14.50 -0.67 2.42
N PRO A 163 15.20 -0.62 1.27
CA PRO A 163 15.55 -1.84 0.55
C PRO A 163 16.29 -2.84 1.45
N ASP A 164 16.04 -4.12 1.23
CA ASP A 164 16.74 -5.22 1.90
C ASP A 164 17.73 -5.85 0.91
N ASP A 165 18.76 -5.07 0.57
CA ASP A 165 19.82 -5.45 -0.35
C ASP A 165 21.21 -5.18 0.27
N THR A 166 22.28 -5.44 -0.48
CA THR A 166 23.66 -5.34 0.01
C THR A 166 24.24 -3.92 -0.02
N LEU A 167 23.54 -2.93 -0.56
CA LEU A 167 24.00 -1.55 -0.65
C LEU A 167 23.93 -0.86 0.71
N ALA A 168 24.97 -0.10 1.05
CA ALA A 168 25.02 0.62 2.31
C ALA A 168 24.12 1.87 2.33
N ARG A 169 23.87 2.48 1.16
CA ARG A 169 23.10 3.72 1.01
C ARG A 169 22.25 3.69 -0.23
N HIS A 170 21.03 4.22 -0.11
CA HIS A 170 20.05 4.24 -1.20
C HIS A 170 19.60 5.67 -1.52
N PRO A 171 19.26 5.97 -2.79
CA PRO A 171 18.43 7.14 -3.10
C PRO A 171 17.11 7.04 -2.32
N ALA A 172 16.52 8.19 -1.99
CA ALA A 172 15.32 8.23 -1.17
C ALA A 172 14.26 9.23 -1.66
N LEU A 173 13.00 8.89 -1.43
CA LEU A 173 11.84 9.71 -1.75
C LEU A 173 10.95 9.91 -0.53
N ALA A 174 10.58 11.17 -0.27
CA ALA A 174 9.47 11.50 0.60
C ALA A 174 8.18 11.61 -0.23
N LEU A 175 7.27 10.64 -0.07
CA LEU A 175 5.99 10.58 -0.76
C LEU A 175 4.96 11.40 0.03
N LEU A 176 4.58 12.55 -0.52
CA LEU A 176 3.57 13.43 0.07
C LEU A 176 2.18 12.89 -0.24
N MET A 177 1.49 12.38 0.79
CA MET A 177 0.21 11.71 0.65
C MET A 177 -0.92 12.48 1.37
N PRO A 178 -1.90 13.05 0.64
CA PRO A 178 -3.15 13.44 1.27
C PRO A 178 -3.89 12.19 1.78
N PRO A 179 -4.82 12.30 2.76
CA PRO A 179 -5.46 11.14 3.37
C PRO A 179 -6.07 10.15 2.36
N ALA A 180 -6.76 10.66 1.34
CA ALA A 180 -7.37 9.85 0.27
C ALA A 180 -6.35 9.08 -0.61
N ALA A 181 -5.07 9.45 -0.59
CA ALA A 181 -4.03 8.82 -1.41
C ALA A 181 -3.14 7.85 -0.61
N THR A 182 -3.42 7.60 0.67
CA THR A 182 -2.57 6.79 1.57
C THR A 182 -2.26 5.42 1.00
N ALA A 183 -3.28 4.68 0.53
CA ALA A 183 -3.09 3.34 0.00
C ALA A 183 -2.27 3.33 -1.31
N ALA A 184 -2.45 4.34 -2.16
CA ALA A 184 -1.71 4.51 -3.40
C ALA A 184 -0.24 4.88 -3.14
N ALA A 185 0.03 5.69 -2.12
CA ALA A 185 1.37 6.03 -1.68
C ALA A 185 2.08 4.82 -1.05
N ALA A 186 1.38 4.00 -0.25
CA ALA A 186 1.94 2.78 0.32
C ALA A 186 2.40 1.80 -0.77
N ARG A 187 1.60 1.57 -1.83
CA ARG A 187 2.01 0.72 -2.96
C ARG A 187 3.25 1.25 -3.68
N ARG A 188 3.31 2.57 -3.92
CA ARG A 188 4.49 3.22 -4.51
C ARG A 188 5.72 3.02 -3.63
N ALA A 189 5.58 3.18 -2.33
CA ALA A 189 6.67 2.98 -1.39
C ALA A 189 7.18 1.53 -1.39
N THR A 190 6.28 0.54 -1.38
CA THR A 190 6.64 -0.88 -1.49
C THR A 190 7.40 -1.14 -2.79
N TYR A 191 6.87 -0.68 -3.93
CA TYR A 191 7.52 -0.86 -5.23
C TYR A 191 8.92 -0.24 -5.26
N LEU A 192 9.06 1.00 -4.80
CA LEU A 192 10.36 1.68 -4.73
C LEU A 192 11.37 0.92 -3.84
N ALA A 193 10.93 0.47 -2.66
CA ALA A 193 11.80 -0.23 -1.73
C ALA A 193 12.30 -1.57 -2.30
N ARG A 194 11.44 -2.33 -2.99
CA ARG A 194 11.82 -3.55 -3.72
C ARG A 194 12.81 -3.28 -4.87
N HIS A 195 12.88 -2.04 -5.36
CA HIS A 195 13.74 -1.64 -6.48
C HIS A 195 14.92 -0.76 -6.06
N GLY A 196 15.34 -0.84 -4.79
CA GLY A 196 16.57 -0.23 -4.29
C GLY A 196 16.45 1.26 -3.93
N ILE A 197 15.23 1.77 -3.75
CA ILE A 197 14.95 3.18 -3.42
C ILE A 197 14.22 3.25 -2.08
N ALA A 198 14.79 3.96 -1.10
CA ALA A 198 14.13 4.18 0.18
C ALA A 198 12.91 5.09 0.03
N ALA A 199 11.82 4.76 0.72
CA ALA A 199 10.57 5.50 0.60
C ALA A 199 9.99 5.85 1.97
N LEU A 200 9.77 7.14 2.21
CA LEU A 200 9.12 7.67 3.40
C LEU A 200 7.71 8.13 3.06
N LEU A 201 6.73 7.64 3.80
CA LEU A 201 5.34 8.09 3.69
C LEU A 201 5.11 9.33 4.56
N VAL A 202 4.80 10.46 3.93
CA VAL A 202 4.64 11.75 4.60
C VAL A 202 3.18 12.21 4.48
N PRO A 203 2.38 12.12 5.55
CA PRO A 203 1.01 12.61 5.53
C PRO A 203 1.03 14.13 5.37
N VAL A 204 0.18 14.63 4.49
CA VAL A 204 0.02 16.05 4.23
C VAL A 204 -1.47 16.39 4.28
N ALA A 205 -1.80 17.59 4.73
CA ALA A 205 -3.19 18.06 4.69
C ALA A 205 -3.66 18.12 3.22
N ALA A 206 -4.95 17.92 2.97
CA ALA A 206 -5.49 18.23 1.65
C ALA A 206 -5.26 19.74 1.36
N PRO A 207 -4.87 20.12 0.13
CA PRO A 207 -4.72 21.53 -0.20
C PRO A 207 -6.06 22.25 -0.03
N ALA A 208 -6.09 23.26 0.84
CA ALA A 208 -7.22 24.17 0.92
C ALA A 208 -7.28 25.03 -0.35
N ALA A 209 -8.47 25.50 -0.72
CA ALA A 209 -8.63 26.49 -1.79
C ALA A 209 -8.00 27.82 -1.33
N GLY A 210 -6.72 28.02 -1.62
CA GLY A 210 -5.97 29.21 -1.21
C GLY A 210 -4.47 29.03 -1.40
N PRO A 211 -3.68 30.12 -1.32
CA PRO A 211 -2.23 29.99 -1.24
C PRO A 211 -1.90 29.14 -0.01
N PRO A 212 -1.06 28.11 -0.16
CA PRO A 212 -0.74 27.27 0.98
C PRO A 212 -0.01 28.14 2.04
N ASP A 213 -0.43 28.03 3.30
CA ASP A 213 0.26 28.69 4.41
C ASP A 213 1.57 27.98 4.72
N SER A 214 2.52 28.70 5.33
CA SER A 214 3.85 28.19 5.71
C SER A 214 3.83 26.86 6.47
N LEU A 215 2.75 26.55 7.18
CA LEU A 215 2.57 25.29 7.91
C LEU A 215 2.35 24.08 6.98
N ALA A 216 1.76 24.28 5.80
CA ALA A 216 1.30 23.20 4.91
C ALA A 216 2.45 22.34 4.36
N TRP A 217 3.68 22.86 4.29
CA TRP A 217 4.86 22.12 3.80
C TRP A 217 5.94 21.89 4.85
N GLN A 218 5.78 22.35 6.10
CA GLN A 218 6.78 22.13 7.16
C GLN A 218 7.04 20.65 7.42
N GLY A 219 5.98 19.83 7.43
CA GLY A 219 6.11 18.37 7.57
C GLY A 219 6.96 17.75 6.46
N ALA A 220 6.78 18.18 5.21
CA ALA A 220 7.58 17.72 4.08
C ALA A 220 9.06 18.14 4.20
N VAL A 221 9.32 19.40 4.56
CA VAL A 221 10.68 19.93 4.75
C VAL A 221 11.41 19.19 5.88
N ALA A 222 10.73 18.97 7.00
CA ALA A 222 11.28 18.22 8.13
C ALA A 222 11.51 16.74 7.75
N ALA A 223 10.63 16.15 6.96
CA ALA A 223 10.77 14.78 6.47
C ALA A 223 11.99 14.61 5.56
N LEU A 224 12.24 15.55 4.64
CA LEU A 224 13.44 15.55 3.80
C LEU A 224 14.73 15.67 4.64
N ALA A 225 14.73 16.57 5.61
CA ALA A 225 15.85 16.72 6.55
C ALA A 225 16.06 15.47 7.44
N GLY A 226 14.96 14.79 7.81
CA GLY A 226 15.00 13.52 8.53
C GLY A 226 15.61 12.38 7.68
N LEU A 227 15.17 12.26 6.42
CA LEU A 227 15.69 11.27 5.46
C LEU A 227 17.19 11.43 5.25
N ARG A 228 17.67 12.66 5.04
CA ARG A 228 19.10 12.94 4.84
C ARG A 228 19.99 12.57 6.03
N ARG A 229 19.42 12.36 7.22
CA ARG A 229 20.14 11.93 8.42
C ARG A 229 20.12 10.41 8.64
N GLN A 230 19.38 9.66 7.83
CA GLN A 230 19.35 8.20 7.94
C GLN A 230 20.63 7.59 7.36
N ALA A 231 21.28 6.70 8.12
CA ALA A 231 22.54 6.08 7.71
C ALA A 231 22.43 5.27 6.40
N ALA A 232 21.26 4.66 6.18
CA ALA A 232 20.95 3.88 4.98
C ALA A 232 20.53 4.75 3.78
N VAL A 233 20.48 6.08 3.91
CA VAL A 233 20.05 6.99 2.84
C VAL A 233 21.25 7.78 2.33
N ASP A 234 21.39 7.85 1.00
CA ASP A 234 22.29 8.80 0.37
C ASP A 234 21.71 10.21 0.48
N SER A 235 22.29 11.03 1.35
CA SER A 235 21.82 12.39 1.63
C SER A 235 21.87 13.33 0.41
N GLY A 236 22.72 13.01 -0.58
CA GLY A 236 22.82 13.72 -1.85
C GLY A 236 21.72 13.37 -2.84
N ARG A 237 20.99 12.27 -2.61
CA ARG A 237 20.00 11.69 -3.54
C ARG A 237 18.63 11.55 -2.90
N VAL A 238 18.15 12.64 -2.30
CA VAL A 238 16.84 12.68 -1.63
C VAL A 238 15.91 13.66 -2.32
N GLY A 239 14.71 13.19 -2.70
CA GLY A 239 13.70 13.98 -3.38
C GLY A 239 12.30 13.89 -2.77
N TYR A 240 11.36 14.58 -3.41
CA TYR A 240 9.93 14.49 -3.09
C TYR A 240 9.15 13.82 -4.22
N TRP A 241 8.04 13.17 -3.86
CA TRP A 241 7.03 12.71 -4.82
C TRP A 241 5.65 13.15 -4.36
N GLY A 242 4.91 13.86 -5.21
CA GLY A 242 3.50 14.17 -5.00
C GLY A 242 2.63 13.69 -6.17
N ARG A 243 1.35 13.45 -5.89
CA ARG A 243 0.34 13.07 -6.90
C ARG A 243 -0.86 14.01 -6.86
N GLY A 244 -1.41 14.33 -8.02
CA GLY A 244 -2.61 15.15 -8.13
C GLY A 244 -2.42 16.50 -7.45
N PRO A 245 -3.38 16.95 -6.62
CA PRO A 245 -3.25 18.18 -5.85
C PRO A 245 -2.01 18.22 -4.91
N GLY A 246 -1.48 17.08 -4.48
CA GLY A 246 -0.26 17.01 -3.65
C GLY A 246 1.00 17.51 -4.37
N CYS A 247 1.00 17.60 -5.70
CA CYS A 247 2.12 18.15 -6.46
C CYS A 247 2.41 19.63 -6.12
N GLN A 248 1.39 20.40 -5.74
CA GLN A 248 1.59 21.80 -5.34
C GLN A 248 2.37 21.91 -4.02
N GLN A 249 2.14 20.97 -3.09
CA GLN A 249 2.90 20.91 -1.84
C GLN A 249 4.35 20.50 -2.07
N VAL A 250 4.61 19.63 -3.07
CA VAL A 250 5.99 19.33 -3.49
C VAL A 250 6.69 20.60 -3.97
N ALA A 251 6.05 21.41 -4.81
CA ALA A 251 6.63 22.67 -5.28
C ALA A 251 6.87 23.64 -4.11
N GLY A 252 5.90 23.81 -3.21
CA GLY A 252 6.03 24.64 -2.01
C GLY A 252 7.18 24.20 -1.10
N ALA A 253 7.25 22.90 -0.78
CA ALA A 253 8.31 22.32 0.05
C ALA A 253 9.69 22.43 -0.61
N ALA A 254 9.79 22.21 -1.92
CA ALA A 254 11.03 22.31 -2.67
C ALA A 254 11.61 23.74 -2.68
N GLY A 255 10.74 24.75 -2.57
CA GLY A 255 11.12 26.15 -2.40
C GLY A 255 11.81 26.47 -1.09
N GLN A 256 11.73 25.59 -0.09
CA GLN A 256 12.31 25.79 1.23
C GLN A 256 13.65 25.06 1.40
N ARG A 257 14.47 25.53 2.34
CA ARG A 257 15.68 24.81 2.75
C ARG A 257 15.34 23.73 3.78
N PRO A 258 16.00 22.56 3.72
CA PRO A 258 16.96 22.18 2.71
C PRO A 258 16.27 21.78 1.37
N HIS A 259 16.86 22.13 0.23
CA HIS A 259 16.26 21.83 -1.07
C HIS A 259 16.38 20.33 -1.42
N PRO A 260 15.38 19.72 -2.07
CA PRO A 260 15.48 18.35 -2.58
C PRO A 260 16.45 18.29 -3.77
N SER A 261 17.05 17.12 -3.98
CA SER A 261 17.95 16.88 -5.11
C SER A 261 17.17 16.67 -6.43
N PHE A 262 15.92 16.25 -6.33
CA PHE A 262 15.00 16.06 -7.46
C PHE A 262 13.55 16.01 -6.96
N VAL A 263 12.57 16.10 -7.87
CA VAL A 263 11.15 15.92 -7.57
C VAL A 263 10.44 15.06 -8.61
N VAL A 264 9.43 14.30 -8.17
CA VAL A 264 8.51 13.53 -9.02
C VAL A 264 7.10 14.11 -8.87
N LEU A 265 6.48 14.46 -10.00
CA LEU A 265 5.15 15.07 -10.07
C LEU A 265 4.23 14.15 -10.87
N GLU A 266 3.27 13.52 -10.22
CA GLU A 266 2.34 12.61 -10.89
C GLU A 266 0.96 13.27 -11.04
N ALA A 267 0.46 13.35 -12.27
CA ALA A 267 -0.86 13.92 -12.57
C ALA A 267 -1.09 15.32 -11.95
N ALA A 268 -0.09 16.23 -12.01
CA ALA A 268 -0.24 17.57 -11.48
C ALA A 268 -1.38 18.34 -12.21
N PRO A 269 -2.41 18.86 -11.50
CA PRO A 269 -3.62 19.41 -12.11
C PRO A 269 -3.41 20.85 -12.58
N VAL A 270 -2.69 21.02 -13.68
CA VAL A 270 -2.24 22.33 -14.20
C VAL A 270 -3.14 22.76 -15.37
N ALA A 271 -4.44 22.86 -15.14
CA ALA A 271 -5.40 23.21 -16.18
C ALA A 271 -5.32 24.70 -16.60
N THR A 272 -4.78 25.58 -15.74
CA THR A 272 -4.67 27.03 -15.96
C THR A 272 -3.21 27.52 -15.90
N ARG A 273 -2.94 28.79 -16.27
CA ARG A 273 -1.57 29.36 -16.18
C ARG A 273 -1.22 29.65 -14.71
N GLU A 274 -2.21 30.11 -13.97
CA GLU A 274 -2.17 30.40 -12.54
C GLU A 274 -1.82 29.13 -11.76
N ALA A 275 -2.42 27.98 -12.13
CA ALA A 275 -2.09 26.68 -11.55
C ALA A 275 -0.65 26.22 -11.86
N ALA A 276 -0.01 26.74 -12.92
CA ALA A 276 1.37 26.40 -13.28
C ALA A 276 2.41 27.22 -12.50
N GLN A 277 2.03 28.41 -12.02
CA GLN A 277 2.92 29.37 -11.37
C GLN A 277 3.70 28.79 -10.18
N PRO A 278 3.11 27.99 -9.27
CA PRO A 278 3.84 27.44 -8.12
C PRO A 278 5.06 26.60 -8.52
N TYR A 279 5.01 25.93 -9.68
CA TYR A 279 6.06 25.03 -10.15
C TYR A 279 7.30 25.76 -10.70
N GLN A 280 7.21 27.07 -10.96
CA GLN A 280 8.34 27.88 -11.43
C GLN A 280 9.52 27.90 -10.44
N VAL A 281 9.24 27.66 -9.15
CA VAL A 281 10.28 27.55 -8.12
C VAL A 281 11.29 26.44 -8.43
N LEU A 282 10.85 25.35 -9.05
CA LEU A 282 11.72 24.22 -9.42
C LEU A 282 12.71 24.64 -10.51
N ASN A 283 12.25 25.38 -11.51
CA ASN A 283 13.11 25.94 -12.56
C ASN A 283 14.09 26.99 -11.98
N ARG A 284 13.60 27.90 -11.13
CA ARG A 284 14.41 28.95 -10.50
C ARG A 284 15.54 28.36 -9.67
N LEU A 285 15.25 27.32 -8.89
CA LEU A 285 16.22 26.63 -8.03
C LEU A 285 17.00 25.52 -8.76
N ARG A 286 16.73 25.31 -10.05
CA ARG A 286 17.37 24.27 -10.88
C ARG A 286 17.20 22.85 -10.34
N ILE A 287 16.04 22.56 -9.73
CA ILE A 287 15.71 21.24 -9.19
C ILE A 287 15.20 20.37 -10.35
N PRO A 288 15.87 19.26 -10.69
CA PRO A 288 15.39 18.30 -11.69
C PRO A 288 14.00 17.77 -11.34
N ALA A 289 13.12 17.70 -12.33
CA ALA A 289 11.74 17.28 -12.14
C ALA A 289 11.32 16.24 -13.17
N LEU A 290 10.77 15.11 -12.72
CA LEU A 290 10.10 14.14 -13.58
C LEU A 290 8.59 14.26 -13.39
N ALA A 291 7.86 14.60 -14.45
CA ALA A 291 6.41 14.65 -14.42
C ALA A 291 5.80 13.53 -15.27
N TYR A 292 4.82 12.81 -14.70
CA TYR A 292 4.06 11.77 -15.40
C TYR A 292 2.58 12.14 -15.51
N TYR A 293 2.02 11.89 -16.68
CA TYR A 293 0.59 11.94 -16.96
C TYR A 293 0.15 10.67 -17.65
N ALA A 294 -0.99 10.10 -17.22
CA ALA A 294 -1.58 8.96 -17.90
C ALA A 294 -2.63 9.43 -18.92
N GLY A 295 -2.61 8.86 -20.12
CA GLY A 295 -3.40 9.35 -21.26
C GLY A 295 -4.91 9.12 -21.15
N LEU A 296 -5.34 8.13 -20.36
CA LEU A 296 -6.75 7.83 -20.08
C LEU A 296 -7.19 8.36 -18.70
N ASP A 297 -6.35 9.14 -18.01
CA ASP A 297 -6.74 9.76 -16.75
C ASP A 297 -7.74 10.90 -17.01
N THR A 298 -8.99 10.68 -16.60
CA THR A 298 -10.07 11.66 -16.71
C THR A 298 -10.16 12.60 -15.50
N THR A 299 -9.39 12.33 -14.44
CA THR A 299 -9.40 13.16 -13.21
C THR A 299 -8.62 14.45 -13.39
N VAL A 300 -7.72 14.49 -14.38
CA VAL A 300 -6.95 15.68 -14.76
C VAL A 300 -7.00 15.88 -16.27
N GLN A 301 -6.92 17.14 -16.71
CA GLN A 301 -6.75 17.44 -18.13
C GLN A 301 -5.29 17.16 -18.54
N ALA A 302 -4.92 15.88 -18.69
CA ALA A 302 -3.53 15.41 -18.82
C ALA A 302 -2.74 16.16 -19.90
N ALA A 303 -3.26 16.22 -21.13
CA ALA A 303 -2.58 16.89 -22.25
C ALA A 303 -2.42 18.41 -22.04
N VAL A 304 -3.46 19.07 -21.52
CA VAL A 304 -3.42 20.51 -21.21
C VAL A 304 -2.45 20.79 -20.07
N SER A 305 -2.49 19.96 -19.03
CA SER A 305 -1.65 20.09 -17.84
C SER A 305 -0.17 19.87 -18.16
N ALA A 306 0.17 18.82 -18.91
CA ALA A 306 1.52 18.58 -19.39
C ALA A 306 2.06 19.76 -20.22
N ARG A 307 1.24 20.30 -21.14
CA ARG A 307 1.61 21.45 -21.97
C ARG A 307 1.87 22.71 -21.15
N ARG A 308 1.06 22.98 -20.13
CA ARG A 308 1.20 24.16 -19.26
C ARG A 308 2.30 24.01 -18.21
N LEU A 309 2.53 22.80 -17.71
CA LEU A 309 3.58 22.52 -16.74
C LEU A 309 4.98 22.65 -17.37
N ARG A 310 5.15 22.28 -18.65
CA ARG A 310 6.43 22.35 -19.37
C ARG A 310 7.16 23.69 -19.26
N PRO A 311 6.57 24.84 -19.63
CA PRO A 311 7.24 26.13 -19.47
C PRO A 311 7.51 26.50 -18.00
N ALA A 312 6.70 26.00 -17.04
CA ALA A 312 6.93 26.27 -15.62
C ALA A 312 8.15 25.52 -15.08
N LEU A 313 8.37 24.27 -15.51
CA LEU A 313 9.55 23.48 -15.12
C LEU A 313 10.81 23.87 -15.92
N GLY A 314 10.64 24.50 -17.08
CA GLY A 314 11.74 24.86 -17.99
C GLY A 314 12.23 23.68 -18.83
N TYR A 315 13.26 23.92 -19.65
CA TYR A 315 13.80 22.95 -20.63
C TYR A 315 15.20 22.45 -20.26
N ARG A 316 15.44 22.22 -18.97
CA ARG A 316 16.79 21.89 -18.46
C ARG A 316 17.07 20.39 -18.52
N ARG A 317 18.37 20.04 -18.58
CA ARG A 317 18.84 18.66 -18.44
C ARG A 317 18.34 18.08 -17.11
N GLY A 318 17.77 16.88 -17.18
CA GLY A 318 17.23 16.17 -16.03
C GLY A 318 15.77 16.50 -15.69
N THR A 319 15.15 17.48 -16.36
CA THR A 319 13.72 17.74 -16.27
C THR A 319 12.98 17.10 -17.44
N GLU A 320 11.98 16.28 -17.14
CA GLU A 320 11.23 15.51 -18.12
C GLU A 320 9.73 15.55 -17.82
N ILE A 321 8.92 15.58 -18.88
CA ILE A 321 7.47 15.46 -18.79
C ILE A 321 7.03 14.37 -19.76
N ARG A 322 6.49 13.29 -19.23
CA ARG A 322 6.07 12.11 -19.97
C ARG A 322 4.56 11.94 -19.89
N THR A 323 3.91 11.82 -21.05
CA THR A 323 2.50 11.43 -21.14
C THR A 323 2.46 10.02 -21.70
N ILE A 324 1.92 9.09 -20.92
CA ILE A 324 1.88 7.67 -21.28
C ILE A 324 0.53 7.38 -21.92
N PRO A 325 0.47 7.12 -23.23
CA PRO A 325 -0.78 6.86 -23.92
C PRO A 325 -1.42 5.57 -23.41
N GLN A 326 -2.74 5.49 -23.48
CA GLN A 326 -3.52 4.28 -23.13
C GLN A 326 -3.39 3.81 -21.67
N ALA A 327 -2.73 4.57 -20.80
CA ALA A 327 -2.62 4.27 -19.38
C ALA A 327 -3.76 4.96 -18.60
N THR A 328 -4.37 4.23 -17.66
CA THR A 328 -5.33 4.75 -16.69
C THR A 328 -4.64 5.61 -15.64
N ALA A 329 -5.41 6.28 -14.76
CA ALA A 329 -4.86 7.07 -13.65
C ALA A 329 -3.91 6.27 -12.73
N GLY A 330 -4.00 4.93 -12.72
CA GLY A 330 -3.08 4.03 -12.00
C GLY A 330 -1.82 3.64 -12.77
N PHE A 331 -1.59 4.22 -13.95
CA PHE A 331 -0.54 3.84 -14.91
C PHE A 331 -0.62 2.36 -15.35
N LEU A 332 -1.84 1.84 -15.44
CA LEU A 332 -2.14 0.52 -15.99
C LEU A 332 -2.73 0.67 -17.39
N ARG A 333 -2.33 -0.21 -18.32
CA ARG A 333 -3.06 -0.44 -19.56
C ARG A 333 -4.22 -1.38 -19.23
N PRO A 334 -5.48 -0.98 -19.51
CA PRO A 334 -6.64 -1.77 -19.16
C PRO A 334 -6.63 -3.11 -19.91
N ALA A 335 -7.33 -4.10 -19.36
CA ALA A 335 -7.54 -5.35 -20.07
C ALA A 335 -8.30 -5.11 -21.37
N ARG A 336 -8.08 -5.98 -22.36
CA ARG A 336 -8.81 -5.95 -23.63
C ARG A 336 -8.75 -7.28 -24.34
N THR A 337 -9.72 -7.53 -25.21
CA THR A 337 -9.60 -8.58 -26.22
C THR A 337 -8.68 -8.10 -27.35
N GLY A 338 -7.64 -8.87 -27.66
CA GLY A 338 -6.71 -8.61 -28.74
C GLY A 338 -7.33 -8.78 -30.13
N PRO A 339 -6.64 -8.35 -31.20
CA PRO A 339 -7.11 -8.54 -32.58
C PRO A 339 -7.27 -10.02 -32.97
N ASP A 340 -6.56 -10.90 -32.29
CA ASP A 340 -6.60 -12.37 -32.39
C ASP A 340 -7.74 -13.01 -31.59
N GLY A 341 -8.57 -12.21 -30.91
CA GLY A 341 -9.65 -12.68 -30.06
C GLY A 341 -9.18 -13.16 -28.67
N GLN A 342 -7.89 -13.11 -28.37
CA GLN A 342 -7.36 -13.56 -27.08
C GLN A 342 -7.46 -12.46 -26.03
N TRP A 343 -7.71 -12.87 -24.79
CA TRP A 343 -7.74 -11.93 -23.67
C TRP A 343 -6.33 -11.41 -23.32
N GLN A 344 -6.19 -10.10 -23.20
CA GLN A 344 -4.97 -9.46 -22.72
C GLN A 344 -5.24 -8.95 -21.31
N TRP A 345 -4.57 -9.56 -20.33
CA TRP A 345 -4.59 -9.12 -18.94
C TRP A 345 -4.11 -7.67 -18.81
N PRO A 346 -4.59 -6.89 -17.82
CA PRO A 346 -4.06 -5.56 -17.58
C PRO A 346 -2.56 -5.61 -17.33
N GLN A 347 -1.83 -4.64 -17.88
CA GLN A 347 -0.39 -4.54 -17.75
C GLN A 347 0.00 -3.18 -17.18
N PRO A 348 0.93 -3.10 -16.23
CA PRO A 348 1.58 -1.84 -15.88
C PRO A 348 2.17 -1.22 -17.13
N ALA A 349 2.09 0.10 -17.27
CA ALA A 349 2.81 0.79 -18.33
C ALA A 349 4.31 0.68 -18.05
N PRO A 350 5.10 -0.04 -18.88
CA PRO A 350 6.53 -0.24 -18.62
C PRO A 350 7.29 1.11 -18.62
N GLU A 351 6.82 2.08 -19.40
CA GLU A 351 7.41 3.41 -19.48
C GLU A 351 7.27 4.21 -18.17
N TYR A 352 6.34 3.81 -17.30
CA TYR A 352 6.12 4.45 -16.01
C TYR A 352 7.09 3.95 -14.96
N TRP A 353 7.00 2.66 -14.59
CA TRP A 353 7.74 2.13 -13.45
C TRP A 353 9.23 1.98 -13.74
N THR A 354 9.58 1.32 -14.84
CA THR A 354 10.98 1.17 -15.27
C THR A 354 11.59 2.55 -15.54
N GLY A 355 10.86 3.38 -16.28
CA GLY A 355 11.30 4.74 -16.59
C GLY A 355 11.49 5.63 -15.35
N LEU A 356 10.68 5.46 -14.31
CA LEU A 356 10.83 6.15 -13.03
C LEU A 356 12.08 5.66 -12.28
N VAL A 357 12.22 4.35 -12.11
CA VAL A 357 13.35 3.77 -11.37
C VAL A 357 14.68 4.11 -12.02
N ASP A 358 14.76 4.02 -13.35
CA ASP A 358 15.97 4.35 -14.10
C ASP A 358 16.32 5.83 -13.95
N TRP A 359 15.34 6.72 -14.10
CA TRP A 359 15.56 8.16 -13.89
C TRP A 359 16.02 8.48 -12.47
N LEU A 360 15.47 7.80 -11.45
CA LEU A 360 15.89 7.97 -10.05
C LEU A 360 17.31 7.44 -9.81
N LYS A 361 17.70 6.35 -10.47
CA LYS A 361 19.07 5.79 -10.37
C LYS A 361 20.13 6.68 -11.01
N GLU A 362 19.77 7.52 -11.97
CA GLU A 362 20.66 8.51 -12.61
C GLU A 362 20.81 9.83 -11.82
N ARG A 363 19.97 10.08 -10.82
CA ARG A 363 20.00 11.30 -9.98
C ARG A 363 20.69 10.97 -8.67
#